data_AF-A0A4U5U675-F1
#
_entry.id   AF-A0A4U5U675-F1
#
_cell.length_a   1.000
_cell.length_b   1.000
_cell.length_c   1.000
_cell.angle_alpha   90.00
_cell.angle_beta   90.00
_cell.angle_gamma   90.00
#
_symmetry.space_group_name_H-M   'P 1'
#
loop_
_entity.id
_entity.type
_entity.pdbx_description
1 polymer ?
#
loop_
_entity_poly.entity_id
_entity_poly.type
_entity_poly.pdbx_seq_one_letter_code
_entity_poly.pdbx_strand_id
1 'polypeptide(L)'
;MTHDELRERFSQFGDVECVSLHFRERGDHYGFVTFYNMDDAFAAIDNGGKLRRPDELPFDLCFGGRRQFCNSDYADLDANRDAEPSPAKNRFEDLDFDQLLKQAQKGLKR
;
A
#
# COMPACT_ATOMS: atom_id res chain seq x y z
N MET A 1 -14.14 12.74 -17.72
CA MET A 1 -13.12 12.02 -16.92
C MET A 1 -12.36 11.05 -17.80
N THR A 2 -11.36 11.54 -18.50
CA THR A 2 -10.34 10.74 -19.19
C THR A 2 -9.11 10.54 -18.31
N HIS A 3 -8.20 9.66 -18.73
CA HIS A 3 -6.95 9.38 -18.03
C HIS A 3 -6.09 10.64 -17.88
N ASP A 4 -5.97 11.43 -18.96
CA ASP A 4 -5.24 12.68 -18.97
C ASP A 4 -5.88 13.75 -18.06
N GLU A 5 -7.21 13.85 -18.03
CA GLU A 5 -7.91 14.80 -17.15
C GLU A 5 -7.67 14.50 -15.68
N LEU A 6 -7.68 13.22 -15.29
CA LEU A 6 -7.34 12.82 -13.92
C LEU A 6 -5.87 13.15 -13.63
N ARG A 7 -4.97 12.77 -14.53
CA ARG A 7 -3.54 13.05 -14.35
C ARG A 7 -3.28 14.54 -14.18
N GLU A 8 -3.86 15.40 -15.01
CA GLU A 8 -3.68 16.84 -14.95
C GLU A 8 -4.24 17.43 -13.64
N ARG A 9 -5.45 17.02 -13.24
CA ARG A 9 -6.05 17.45 -11.96
C ARG A 9 -5.24 17.00 -10.76
N PHE A 10 -4.70 15.80 -10.78
CA PHE A 10 -3.93 15.25 -9.66
C PHE A 10 -2.47 15.69 -9.67
N SER A 11 -1.94 16.09 -10.82
CA SER A 11 -0.59 16.66 -10.97
C SER A 11 -0.39 17.96 -10.19
N GLN A 12 -1.47 18.64 -9.79
CA GLN A 12 -1.39 19.83 -8.94
C GLN A 12 -0.98 19.50 -7.49
N PHE A 13 -1.18 18.26 -7.04
CA PHE A 13 -0.85 17.81 -5.69
C PHE A 13 0.51 17.11 -5.63
N GLY A 14 0.94 16.50 -6.72
CA GLY A 14 2.27 15.90 -6.85
C GLY A 14 2.43 15.09 -8.12
N ASP A 15 3.57 14.41 -8.24
CA ASP A 15 3.91 13.69 -9.46
C ASP A 15 3.14 12.37 -9.56
N VAL A 16 2.28 12.28 -10.58
CA VAL A 16 1.48 11.09 -10.88
C VAL A 16 2.32 10.10 -11.69
N GLU A 17 2.60 8.94 -11.11
CA GLU A 17 3.31 7.85 -11.76
C GLU A 17 2.41 7.14 -12.78
N CYS A 18 1.19 6.78 -12.37
CA CYS A 18 0.28 6.01 -13.19
C CYS A 18 -1.18 6.34 -12.89
N VAL A 19 -2.02 6.31 -13.93
CA VAL A 19 -3.47 6.36 -13.80
C VAL A 19 -4.05 5.11 -14.44
N SER A 20 -5.09 4.53 -13.85
CA SER A 20 -5.77 3.35 -14.37
C SER A 20 -7.27 3.53 -14.25
N LEU A 21 -7.99 3.46 -15.36
CA LEU A 21 -9.44 3.62 -15.41
C LEU A 21 -10.10 2.25 -15.61
N HIS A 22 -11.04 1.93 -14.74
CA HIS A 22 -11.82 0.70 -14.77
C HIS A 22 -13.29 1.01 -15.01
N PHE A 23 -13.75 0.66 -16.21
CA PHE A 23 -15.14 0.77 -16.59
C PHE A 23 -15.83 -0.58 -16.36
N ARG A 24 -16.86 -0.58 -15.51
CA ARG A 24 -17.75 -1.74 -15.31
C ARG A 24 -18.98 -1.63 -16.21
N GLU A 25 -19.45 -2.77 -16.72
CA GLU A 25 -20.67 -2.90 -17.54
C GLU A 25 -21.95 -2.73 -16.69
N ARG A 26 -21.87 -3.07 -15.40
CA ARG A 26 -22.90 -2.78 -14.38
C ARG A 26 -22.24 -2.22 -13.13
N GLY A 27 -22.58 -0.98 -12.79
CA GLY A 27 -22.07 -0.26 -11.62
C GLY A 27 -21.24 0.97 -12.00
N ASP A 28 -20.69 1.63 -10.98
CA ASP A 28 -19.93 2.85 -11.16
C ASP A 28 -18.54 2.59 -11.75
N HIS A 29 -18.09 3.56 -12.53
CA HIS A 29 -16.73 3.59 -13.07
C HIS A 29 -15.78 4.10 -11.99
N TYR A 30 -14.64 3.45 -11.82
CA TYR A 30 -13.63 3.85 -10.84
C TYR A 30 -12.27 3.96 -11.49
N GLY A 31 -11.41 4.77 -10.88
CA GLY A 31 -10.04 4.96 -11.33
C GLY A 31 -9.07 4.91 -10.17
N PHE A 32 -7.85 4.49 -10.45
CA PHE A 32 -6.73 4.59 -9.54
C PHE A 32 -5.72 5.59 -10.06
N VAL A 33 -5.18 6.39 -9.14
CA VAL A 33 -4.10 7.33 -9.38
C VAL A 33 -2.99 6.97 -8.40
N THR A 34 -1.82 6.65 -8.95
CA THR A 34 -0.63 6.31 -8.17
C THR A 34 0.33 7.49 -8.23
N PHE A 35 0.78 7.94 -7.07
CA PHE A 35 1.79 9.00 -6.93
C PHE A 35 3.13 8.40 -6.55
N TYR A 36 4.22 9.11 -6.87
CA TYR A 36 5.56 8.75 -6.43
C TYR A 36 5.75 8.91 -4.92
N ASN A 37 5.15 9.95 -4.32
CA ASN A 37 5.27 10.23 -2.89
C ASN A 37 3.96 9.97 -2.15
N MET A 38 4.07 9.46 -0.92
CA MET A 38 2.91 9.26 -0.04
C MET A 38 2.30 10.60 0.40
N ASP A 39 3.13 11.62 0.67
CA ASP A 39 2.66 12.94 1.09
C ASP A 39 1.77 13.60 0.03
N ASP A 40 2.13 13.46 -1.25
CA ASP A 40 1.36 13.94 -2.39
C ASP A 40 0.00 13.24 -2.47
N ALA A 41 -0.03 11.92 -2.21
CA ALA A 41 -1.26 11.15 -2.16
C ALA A 41 -2.17 11.59 -0.99
N PHE A 42 -1.61 11.90 0.18
CA PHE A 42 -2.37 12.47 1.30
C PHE A 42 -2.96 13.84 0.95
N ALA A 43 -2.15 14.74 0.37
CA ALA A 43 -2.61 16.05 -0.05
C ALA A 43 -3.72 15.95 -1.12
N ALA A 44 -3.59 15.00 -2.05
CA ALA A 44 -4.57 14.72 -3.08
C ALA A 44 -5.90 14.18 -2.51
N ILE A 45 -5.90 13.37 -1.46
CA ILE A 45 -7.14 12.91 -0.81
C ILE A 45 -7.81 14.05 -0.04
N ASP A 46 -7.04 14.80 0.76
CA ASP A 46 -7.57 15.87 1.62
C ASP A 46 -8.14 17.05 0.82
N ASN A 47 -7.55 17.35 -0.34
CA ASN A 47 -7.96 18.48 -1.19
C ASN A 47 -8.62 18.05 -2.50
N GLY A 48 -8.49 16.79 -2.92
CA GLY A 48 -9.09 16.28 -4.16
C GLY A 48 -10.61 16.25 -4.13
N GLY A 49 -11.22 16.01 -2.97
CA GLY A 49 -12.68 16.13 -2.82
C GLY A 49 -13.19 17.56 -3.01
N LYS A 50 -12.34 18.58 -2.77
CA LYS A 50 -12.66 20.01 -2.91
C LYS A 50 -12.53 20.52 -4.35
N LEU A 51 -11.83 19.78 -5.22
CA LEU A 51 -11.74 20.05 -6.67
C LEU A 51 -13.04 19.72 -7.41
N ARG A 52 -14.01 19.09 -6.73
CA ARG A 52 -15.28 18.73 -7.33
C ARG A 52 -15.99 20.00 -7.83
N ARG A 53 -16.28 20.03 -9.13
CA ARG A 53 -17.13 21.07 -9.72
C ARG A 53 -18.59 20.76 -9.42
N PRO A 54 -19.44 21.78 -9.14
CA PRO A 54 -20.85 21.57 -8.84
C PRO A 54 -21.64 20.92 -9.99
N ASP A 55 -21.17 21.07 -11.23
CA ASP A 55 -21.77 20.46 -12.43
C ASP A 55 -21.29 19.00 -12.68
N GLU A 56 -20.49 18.45 -11.78
CA GLU A 56 -19.87 17.13 -11.95
C GLU A 56 -20.52 16.07 -11.05
N LEU A 57 -20.59 14.84 -11.57
CA LEU A 57 -21.13 13.68 -10.85
C LEU A 57 -20.40 13.50 -9.51
N PRO A 58 -21.11 13.06 -8.45
CA PRO A 58 -20.47 12.75 -7.18
C PRO A 58 -19.42 11.65 -7.42
N PHE A 59 -18.18 11.92 -7.01
CA PHE A 59 -17.12 10.93 -6.95
C PHE A 59 -16.50 10.96 -5.55
N ASP A 60 -16.16 9.79 -5.04
CA ASP A 60 -15.47 9.67 -3.76
C ASP A 60 -13.98 9.41 -4.00
N LEU A 61 -13.14 10.16 -3.28
CA LEU A 61 -11.71 9.87 -3.19
C LEU A 61 -11.45 9.11 -1.89
N CYS A 62 -10.84 7.94 -2.04
CA CYS A 62 -10.40 7.12 -0.93
C CYS A 62 -8.99 6.60 -1.20
N PHE A 63 -8.25 6.25 -0.15
CA PHE A 63 -7.04 5.46 -0.32
C PHE A 63 -7.38 4.12 -0.99
N GLY A 64 -6.72 3.84 -2.11
CA GLY A 64 -6.88 2.59 -2.83
C GLY A 64 -6.36 1.41 -2.01
N GLY A 65 -6.94 0.22 -2.22
CA GLY A 65 -6.45 -1.00 -1.59
C GLY A 65 -5.03 -1.31 -2.05
N ARG A 66 -4.06 -1.27 -1.13
CA ARG A 66 -2.62 -1.47 -1.37
C ARG A 66 -2.27 -2.80 -2.07
N ARG A 67 -3.20 -3.77 -2.08
CA ARG A 67 -2.94 -5.19 -2.35
C ARG A 67 -3.19 -5.68 -3.79
N GLN A 68 -3.82 -4.90 -4.67
CA GLN A 68 -4.17 -5.41 -6.03
C GLN A 68 -3.53 -4.65 -7.19
N PHE A 69 -2.94 -3.47 -6.96
CA PHE A 69 -2.57 -2.55 -8.05
C PHE A 69 -1.09 -2.15 -8.08
N CYS A 70 -0.36 -2.32 -6.97
CA CYS A 70 1.08 -2.18 -6.94
C CYS A 70 1.70 -3.56 -7.27
N ASN A 71 2.34 -3.71 -8.42
CA ASN A 71 3.11 -4.92 -8.80
C ASN A 71 4.36 -5.16 -7.93
N SER A 72 4.46 -4.49 -6.78
CA SER A 72 5.58 -4.59 -5.86
C SER A 72 5.20 -5.61 -4.79
N ASP A 73 6.07 -6.59 -4.53
CA ASP A 73 5.96 -7.50 -3.38
C ASP A 73 5.99 -6.70 -2.07
N TYR A 74 4.82 -6.23 -1.63
CA TYR A 74 4.66 -5.50 -0.40
C TYR A 74 4.33 -6.49 0.70
N ALA A 75 5.25 -6.70 1.63
CA ALA A 75 5.00 -7.47 2.84
C ALA A 75 4.28 -6.59 3.86
N ASP A 76 3.01 -6.91 4.12
CA ASP A 76 2.24 -6.25 5.18
C ASP A 76 2.81 -6.66 6.55
N LEU A 77 3.76 -5.88 7.08
CA LEU A 77 4.39 -6.12 8.38
C LEU A 77 3.45 -5.91 9.58
N ASP A 78 2.18 -5.56 9.35
CA ASP A 78 1.14 -5.31 10.35
C ASP A 78 -0.05 -6.27 10.27
N ALA A 79 -0.16 -7.09 9.21
CA ALA A 79 -1.28 -8.00 9.02
C ALA A 79 -1.27 -9.23 9.96
N ASN A 80 -0.27 -9.34 10.85
CA ASN A 80 -0.10 -10.49 11.74
C ASN A 80 0.05 -10.11 13.22
N ARG A 81 -0.48 -8.96 13.67
CA ARG A 81 -0.46 -8.62 15.10
C ARG A 81 -1.54 -9.31 15.94
N ASP A 82 -2.47 -10.05 15.33
CA ASP A 82 -3.56 -10.73 16.06
C ASP A 82 -3.80 -12.19 15.63
N ALA A 83 -2.72 -12.90 15.31
CA ALA A 83 -2.72 -14.34 15.46
C ALA A 83 -1.29 -14.75 15.78
N GLU A 84 -1.02 -15.05 17.04
CA GLU A 84 0.06 -15.96 17.42
C GLU A 84 -0.33 -17.35 16.87
N PRO A 85 0.20 -17.86 15.75
CA PRO A 85 0.27 -19.29 15.60
C PRO A 85 1.27 -19.74 16.67
N SER A 86 0.74 -20.43 17.68
CA SER A 86 1.52 -21.21 18.65
C SER A 86 2.83 -21.68 18.03
N PRO A 87 4.01 -21.42 18.64
CA PRO A 87 5.26 -21.82 18.05
C PRO A 87 5.18 -23.31 17.76
N ALA A 88 5.27 -23.66 16.48
CA ALA A 88 5.48 -25.02 16.08
C ALA A 88 6.74 -25.46 16.80
N LYS A 89 6.60 -26.38 17.77
CA LYS A 89 7.65 -26.92 18.64
C LYS A 89 8.95 -27.10 17.86
N ASN A 90 9.76 -26.05 17.85
CA ASN A 90 11.07 -26.09 17.25
C ASN A 90 11.95 -26.58 18.37
N ARG A 91 12.75 -27.61 18.11
CA ARG A 91 13.71 -28.23 19.05
C ARG A 91 14.79 -27.27 19.59
N PHE A 92 14.58 -25.97 19.44
CA PHE A 92 15.40 -24.85 19.85
C PHE A 92 14.78 -24.02 20.97
N GLU A 93 13.50 -24.21 21.34
CA GLU A 93 12.85 -23.47 22.43
C GLU A 93 13.43 -23.78 23.83
N ASP A 94 14.17 -24.88 23.99
CA ASP A 94 14.85 -25.23 25.25
C ASP A 94 16.28 -24.66 25.38
N LEU A 95 16.76 -23.90 24.39
CA LEU A 95 18.12 -23.34 24.42
C LEU A 95 18.08 -21.88 24.88
N ASP A 96 18.67 -21.63 26.05
CA ASP A 96 18.85 -20.29 26.60
C ASP A 96 19.69 -19.41 25.64
N PHE A 97 19.46 -18.09 25.65
CA PHE A 97 20.03 -17.12 24.70
C PHE A 97 21.55 -17.26 24.56
N ASP A 98 22.25 -17.52 25.67
CA ASP A 98 23.69 -17.74 25.72
C ASP A 98 24.16 -18.98 24.95
N GLN A 99 23.34 -20.05 24.90
CA GLN A 99 23.68 -21.27 24.18
C GLN A 99 23.56 -21.09 22.66
N LEU A 100 22.52 -20.37 22.23
CA LEU A 100 22.34 -19.96 20.83
C LEU A 100 23.50 -19.09 20.35
N LEU A 101 23.89 -18.10 21.15
CA LEU A 101 24.99 -17.20 20.82
C LEU A 101 26.32 -17.96 20.66
N LYS A 102 26.61 -18.91 21.57
CA LYS A 102 27.80 -19.76 21.48
C LYS A 102 27.82 -20.68 20.26
N GLN A 103 26.67 -21.23 19.86
CA GLN A 103 26.57 -22.05 18.65
C GLN A 103 26.84 -21.23 17.39
N ALA A 104 26.24 -20.05 17.27
CA ALA A 104 26.46 -19.15 16.13
C ALA A 104 27.93 -18.73 16.02
N GLN A 105 28.59 -18.42 17.14
CA GLN A 105 30.00 -18.03 17.18
C GLN A 105 30.96 -19.19 16.88
N LYS A 106 30.57 -20.45 17.12
CA LYS A 106 31.38 -21.63 16.79
C LYS A 106 31.53 -21.84 15.28
N GLY A 107 30.53 -21.48 14.49
CA GLY A 107 30.60 -21.56 13.02
C GLY A 107 31.48 -20.49 12.36
N LEU A 108 31.90 -19.48 13.12
CA LEU A 108 32.68 -18.34 12.63
C LEU A 108 34.20 -18.49 12.81
N LYS A 109 34.66 -19.52 13.52
CA LYS A 109 36.10 -19.79 13.66
C LYS A 109 36.56 -20.73 12.55
N ARG A 110 37.10 -20.12 11.48
CA ARG A 110 38.04 -20.76 10.56
C ARG A 110 39.36 -21.07 11.26
#